data_AF-X6MYI3-F1
#
_entry.id   AF-X6MYI3-F1
#
_cell.length_a   1.000
_cell.length_b   1.000
_cell.length_c   1.000
_cell.angle_alpha   90.00
_cell.angle_beta   90.00
_cell.angle_gamma   90.00
#
_symmetry.space_group_name_H-M   'P 1'
#
loop_
_entity.id
_entity.type
_entity.pdbx_description
1 polymer ?
#
loop_
_entity_poly.entity_id
_entity_poly.type
_entity_poly.pdbx_seq_one_letter_code
_entity_poly.pdbx_strand_id
1 'polypeptide(L)'
;MTATERVAALKEIDIDTDKRMSLLEFALSVSKLLLFFLNCKSKLKKWMGEHTYSVWRYKSVSGVDVPTLMSRPQGTNQALKDAEQALKNVQKEIQNIESKKNDLEKKSQGEGVKARSAANELAQLLSADQTELNKLLLTAEASLRKAQKSKDISSAGSIWWLNREIDEAKKYKPKKNIKSDFVKN
;
A
#
# COMPACT_ATOMS: atom_id res chain seq x y z
N MET A 1 -1.35 -19.96 21.49
CA MET A 1 -1.28 -18.72 22.27
C MET A 1 -2.65 -18.43 22.84
N THR A 2 -2.79 -18.49 24.16
CA THR A 2 -4.05 -18.18 24.86
C THR A 2 -4.35 -16.67 24.79
N ALA A 3 -5.57 -16.25 25.13
CA ALA A 3 -5.94 -14.82 25.10
C ALA A 3 -5.09 -14.00 26.08
N THR A 4 -4.76 -14.55 27.24
CA THR A 4 -3.91 -13.94 28.27
C THR A 4 -2.46 -13.81 27.81
N GLU A 5 -1.90 -14.86 27.19
CA GLU A 5 -0.57 -14.81 26.58
C GLU A 5 -0.47 -13.76 25.46
N ARG A 6 -1.54 -13.62 24.65
CA ARG A 6 -1.60 -12.55 23.63
C ARG A 6 -1.51 -11.19 24.29
N VAL A 7 -2.34 -10.90 25.28
CA VAL A 7 -2.34 -9.59 25.96
C VAL A 7 -0.98 -9.31 26.61
N ALA A 8 -0.34 -10.31 27.21
CA ALA A 8 1.01 -10.18 27.75
C ALA A 8 2.02 -9.82 26.65
N ALA A 9 1.99 -10.52 25.51
CA ALA A 9 2.85 -10.22 24.36
C ALA A 9 2.58 -8.83 23.75
N LEU A 10 1.31 -8.40 23.67
CA LEU A 10 0.96 -7.07 23.15
C LEU A 10 1.49 -5.96 24.07
N LYS A 11 1.52 -6.17 25.40
CA LYS A 11 2.11 -5.22 26.36
C LYS A 11 3.61 -5.02 26.17
N GLU A 12 4.33 -6.01 25.66
CA GLU A 12 5.76 -5.89 25.35
C GLU A 12 6.02 -5.15 24.04
N ILE A 13 5.00 -5.07 23.17
CA ILE A 13 5.07 -4.45 21.84
C ILE A 13 4.62 -2.99 21.88
N ASP A 14 3.78 -2.62 22.84
CA ASP A 14 3.33 -1.24 23.12
C ASP A 14 4.52 -0.41 23.63
N ILE A 15 5.07 0.43 22.75
CA ILE A 15 6.29 1.21 22.99
C ILE A 15 5.95 2.55 23.66
N ASP A 16 4.81 3.15 23.33
CA ASP A 16 4.40 4.47 23.81
C ASP A 16 3.40 4.44 24.97
N THR A 17 2.97 3.24 25.39
CA THR A 17 2.06 2.99 26.52
C THR A 17 0.66 3.57 26.32
N ASP A 18 0.20 3.72 25.07
CA ASP A 18 -1.13 4.25 24.76
C ASP A 18 -2.26 3.19 24.81
N LYS A 19 -1.90 1.93 25.12
CA LYS A 19 -2.79 0.75 25.13
C LYS A 19 -3.42 0.44 23.78
N ARG A 20 -2.90 1.01 22.70
CA ARG A 20 -3.25 0.70 21.32
C ARG A 20 -2.04 0.04 20.68
N MET A 21 -2.25 -0.43 19.45
CA MET A 21 -1.18 -1.02 18.66
C MET A 21 -1.17 -0.33 17.31
N SER A 22 -0.16 0.49 17.10
CA SER A 22 0.10 1.10 15.81
C SER A 22 0.62 0.06 14.82
N LEU A 23 0.44 0.31 13.52
CA LEU A 23 1.00 -0.55 12.48
C LEU A 23 2.53 -0.61 12.55
N LEU A 24 3.17 0.47 13.05
CA LEU A 24 4.61 0.55 13.22
C LEU A 24 5.10 -0.41 14.31
N GLU A 25 4.46 -0.43 15.47
CA GLU A 25 4.78 -1.37 16.56
C GLU A 25 4.57 -2.81 16.13
N PHE A 26 3.46 -3.08 15.41
CA PHE A 26 3.22 -4.38 14.82
C PHE A 26 4.35 -4.78 13.84
N ALA A 27 4.71 -3.91 12.90
CA ALA A 27 5.77 -4.19 11.93
C ALA A 27 7.13 -4.43 12.61
N LEU A 28 7.46 -3.67 13.66
CA LEU A 28 8.67 -3.88 14.44
C LEU A 28 8.64 -5.24 15.15
N SER A 29 7.51 -5.62 15.76
CA SER A 29 7.35 -6.93 16.40
C SER A 29 7.52 -8.09 15.42
N VAL A 30 6.91 -7.98 14.23
CA VAL A 30 6.99 -8.99 13.17
C VAL A 30 8.41 -9.07 12.62
N SER A 31 9.11 -7.94 12.44
CA SER A 31 10.49 -7.95 11.97
C SER A 31 11.45 -8.65 12.95
N LYS A 32 11.25 -8.46 14.26
CA LYS A 32 11.97 -9.21 15.31
C LYS A 32 11.70 -10.71 15.20
N LEU A 33 10.44 -11.10 14.99
CA LEU A 33 10.02 -12.49 14.83
C LEU A 33 10.63 -13.12 13.56
N LEU A 34 10.62 -12.39 12.45
CA LEU A 34 11.10 -12.86 11.14
C LEU A 34 12.63 -13.04 11.15
N LEU A 35 13.35 -12.14 11.82
CA LEU A 35 14.78 -12.31 12.11
C LEU A 35 15.04 -13.53 13.01
N PHE A 36 14.17 -13.80 13.98
CA PHE A 36 14.27 -15.00 14.82
C PHE A 36 14.03 -16.30 14.02
N PHE A 37 13.04 -16.33 13.12
CA PHE A 37 12.73 -17.49 12.27
C PHE A 37 13.80 -17.74 11.18
N LEU A 38 14.34 -16.68 10.57
CA LEU A 38 15.48 -16.79 9.66
C LEU A 38 16.77 -17.26 10.38
N ASN A 39 16.80 -17.16 11.71
CA ASN A 39 17.85 -17.71 12.57
C ASN A 39 17.68 -19.22 12.84
N CYS A 40 17.09 -19.98 11.92
CA CYS A 40 17.14 -21.44 11.93
C CYS A 40 18.59 -21.90 11.66
N LYS A 41 19.34 -22.00 12.77
CA LYS A 41 20.81 -21.97 12.91
C LYS A 41 21.66 -22.92 12.04
N SER A 42 21.11 -23.99 11.47
CA SER A 42 21.93 -25.08 10.90
C SER A 42 22.27 -24.94 9.42
N LYS A 43 21.35 -24.46 8.57
CA LYS A 43 21.59 -24.36 7.11
C LYS A 43 22.36 -23.10 6.70
N LEU A 44 22.13 -21.97 7.35
CA LEU A 44 22.76 -20.69 6.99
C LEU A 44 24.26 -20.61 7.34
N LYS A 45 24.66 -21.20 8.49
CA LYS A 45 26.06 -21.20 8.95
C LYS A 45 26.99 -21.93 7.96
N LYS A 46 26.48 -22.98 7.30
CA LYS A 46 27.19 -23.76 6.28
C LYS A 46 27.33 -23.00 4.95
N TRP A 47 26.39 -22.11 4.64
CA TRP A 47 26.35 -21.38 3.37
C TRP A 47 27.18 -20.09 3.38
N MET A 48 27.23 -19.38 4.52
CA MET A 48 27.89 -18.07 4.58
C MET A 48 29.32 -18.13 5.13
N GLY A 49 29.69 -19.16 5.89
CA GLY A 49 30.96 -19.21 6.61
C GLY A 49 30.90 -18.48 7.96
N GLU A 50 31.78 -18.85 8.88
CA GLU A 50 31.65 -18.51 10.31
C GLU A 50 31.90 -17.02 10.61
N HIS A 51 32.74 -16.36 9.81
CA HIS A 51 33.07 -14.94 9.98
C HIS A 51 31.99 -14.00 9.42
N THR A 52 31.39 -14.30 8.26
CA THR A 52 30.32 -13.47 7.66
C THR A 52 29.00 -13.59 8.44
N TYR A 53 28.71 -14.77 8.99
CA TYR A 53 27.54 -15.01 9.83
C TYR A 53 27.63 -14.23 11.16
N SER A 54 28.84 -14.05 11.70
CA SER A 54 29.08 -13.30 12.93
C SER A 54 28.92 -11.77 12.72
N VAL A 55 29.36 -11.25 11.57
CA VAL A 55 29.13 -9.82 11.19
C VAL A 55 27.65 -9.54 10.93
N TRP A 56 26.92 -10.47 10.29
CA TRP A 56 25.47 -10.37 10.11
C TRP A 56 24.73 -10.40 11.46
N ARG A 57 25.11 -11.32 12.36
CA ARG A 57 24.50 -11.49 13.69
C ARG A 57 24.72 -10.27 14.61
N TYR A 58 25.90 -9.65 14.60
CA TYR A 58 26.17 -8.44 15.38
C TYR A 58 25.44 -7.20 14.86
N LYS A 59 25.01 -7.19 13.59
CA LYS A 59 24.25 -6.08 13.00
C LYS A 59 22.73 -6.28 13.06
N SER A 60 22.25 -7.48 13.36
CA SER A 60 20.82 -7.84 13.25
C SER A 60 20.12 -8.25 14.55
N VAL A 61 20.85 -8.58 15.62
CA VAL A 61 20.24 -9.18 16.83
C VAL A 61 20.10 -8.22 18.02
N SER A 62 20.65 -7.01 17.98
CA SER A 62 20.65 -6.11 19.15
C SER A 62 20.64 -4.61 18.82
N GLY A 63 19.69 -4.08 18.03
CA GLY A 63 19.65 -2.62 17.89
C GLY A 63 18.80 -2.04 16.78
N VAL A 64 17.53 -2.41 16.67
CA VAL A 64 16.55 -1.46 16.15
C VAL A 64 15.86 -0.85 17.36
N ASP A 65 16.64 -0.05 18.08
CA ASP A 65 16.13 0.75 19.17
C ASP A 65 15.34 1.93 18.58
N VAL A 66 14.27 2.36 19.25
CA VAL A 66 13.38 3.42 18.76
C VAL A 66 14.16 4.72 18.51
N PRO A 67 15.05 5.17 19.42
CA PRO A 67 16.00 6.25 19.15
C PRO A 67 16.83 6.08 17.87
N THR A 68 17.26 4.85 17.55
CA THR A 68 18.03 4.55 16.35
C THR A 68 17.17 4.61 15.08
N LEU A 69 15.89 4.28 15.16
CA LEU A 69 14.95 4.47 14.06
C LEU A 69 14.64 5.95 13.84
N MET A 70 14.43 6.68 14.92
CA MET A 70 14.08 8.11 14.88
C MET A 70 15.26 8.98 14.44
N SER A 71 16.50 8.54 14.65
CA SER A 71 17.71 9.24 14.18
C SER A 71 18.00 9.03 12.69
N ARG A 72 17.30 8.12 12.01
CA ARG A 72 17.45 7.94 10.56
C ARG A 72 16.90 9.16 9.82
N PRO A 73 17.55 9.59 8.72
CA PRO A 73 17.06 10.71 7.92
C PRO A 73 15.66 10.39 7.38
N GLN A 74 14.66 11.11 7.89
CA GLN A 74 13.30 11.05 7.40
C GLN A 74 13.26 11.81 6.07
N GLY A 75 13.53 11.11 4.97
CA GLY A 75 13.67 11.69 3.64
C GLY A 75 12.35 12.21 3.09
N THR A 76 11.93 13.40 3.51
CA THR A 76 10.80 14.11 2.90
C THR A 76 11.31 15.06 1.83
N ASN A 77 10.98 14.76 0.57
CA ASN A 77 11.27 15.60 -0.59
C ASN A 77 9.97 16.27 -1.05
N GLN A 78 10.04 17.51 -1.54
CA GLN A 78 8.88 18.19 -2.11
C GLN A 78 8.23 17.36 -3.23
N ALA A 79 9.06 16.72 -4.08
CA ALA A 79 8.56 15.86 -5.15
C ALA A 79 7.74 14.66 -4.66
N LEU A 80 8.02 14.15 -3.44
CA LEU A 80 7.24 13.07 -2.84
C LEU A 80 5.91 13.59 -2.31
N LYS A 81 5.90 14.74 -1.66
CA LYS A 81 4.67 15.38 -1.20
C LYS A 81 3.73 15.67 -2.36
N ASP A 82 4.28 16.13 -3.49
CA ASP A 82 3.50 16.36 -4.71
C ASP A 82 2.93 15.05 -5.29
N ALA A 83 3.70 13.96 -5.24
CA ALA A 83 3.25 12.63 -5.67
C ALA A 83 2.16 12.07 -4.74
N GLU A 84 2.32 12.19 -3.42
CA GLU A 84 1.32 11.83 -2.42
C GLU A 84 0.02 12.62 -2.61
N GLN A 85 0.12 13.92 -2.85
CA GLN A 85 -1.05 14.76 -3.09
C GLN A 85 -1.78 14.38 -4.39
N ALA A 86 -1.03 14.08 -5.46
CA ALA A 86 -1.61 13.59 -6.70
C ALA A 86 -2.34 12.25 -6.49
N LEU A 87 -1.79 11.36 -5.66
CA LEU A 87 -2.40 10.08 -5.32
C LEU A 87 -3.66 10.25 -4.47
N LYS A 88 -3.66 11.16 -3.50
CA LYS A 88 -4.87 11.52 -2.73
C LYS A 88 -6.00 12.01 -3.64
N ASN A 89 -5.68 12.77 -4.67
CA ASN A 89 -6.68 13.22 -5.65
C ASN A 89 -7.26 12.04 -6.44
N VAL A 90 -6.43 11.07 -6.85
CA VAL A 90 -6.90 9.82 -7.48
C VAL A 90 -7.83 9.05 -6.55
N GLN A 91 -7.42 8.84 -5.29
CA GLN A 91 -8.24 8.11 -4.31
C GLN A 91 -9.58 8.80 -4.04
N LYS A 92 -9.60 10.13 -3.95
CA LYS A 92 -10.84 10.90 -3.78
C LYS A 92 -11.80 10.67 -4.94
N GLU A 93 -11.30 10.63 -6.17
CA GLU A 93 -12.13 10.36 -7.34
C GLU A 93 -12.67 8.92 -7.36
N ILE A 94 -11.84 7.93 -6.98
CA ILE A 94 -12.27 6.54 -6.82
C ILE A 94 -13.39 6.45 -5.77
N GLN A 95 -13.24 7.09 -4.61
CA GLN A 95 -14.27 7.14 -3.57
C GLN A 95 -15.57 7.80 -4.04
N ASN A 96 -15.48 8.85 -4.86
CA ASN A 96 -16.66 9.50 -5.45
C ASN A 96 -17.40 8.55 -6.40
N ILE A 97 -16.68 7.77 -7.20
CA ILE A 97 -17.28 6.78 -8.11
C ILE A 97 -17.89 5.62 -7.31
N GLU A 98 -17.19 5.10 -6.32
CA GLU A 98 -17.65 3.99 -5.48
C GLU A 98 -18.86 4.36 -4.62
N SER A 99 -18.89 5.56 -4.04
CA SER A 99 -20.06 6.06 -3.29
C SER A 99 -21.29 6.17 -4.18
N LYS A 100 -21.17 6.79 -5.37
CA LYS A 100 -22.25 6.85 -6.36
C LYS A 100 -22.72 5.46 -6.79
N LYS A 101 -21.77 4.55 -7.03
CA LYS A 101 -22.08 3.15 -7.38
C LYS A 101 -22.90 2.49 -6.28
N ASN A 102 -22.45 2.56 -5.03
CA ASN A 102 -23.13 1.95 -3.88
C ASN A 102 -24.54 2.53 -3.66
N ASP A 103 -24.70 3.83 -3.84
CA ASP A 103 -26.01 4.49 -3.70
C ASP A 103 -26.99 4.07 -4.80
N LEU A 104 -26.52 3.97 -6.04
CA LEU A 104 -27.33 3.48 -7.16
C LEU A 104 -27.65 1.99 -7.02
N GLU A 105 -26.69 1.19 -6.54
CA GLU A 105 -26.88 -0.25 -6.32
C GLU A 105 -27.96 -0.49 -5.25
N LYS A 106 -27.93 0.25 -4.13
CA LYS A 106 -29.00 0.22 -3.11
C LYS A 106 -30.37 0.63 -3.68
N LYS A 107 -30.43 1.68 -4.51
CA LYS A 107 -31.68 2.14 -5.14
C LYS A 107 -32.21 1.16 -6.19
N SER A 108 -31.32 0.43 -6.86
CA SER A 108 -31.68 -0.55 -7.90
C SER A 108 -32.33 -1.82 -7.35
N GLN A 109 -32.12 -2.13 -6.07
CA GLN A 109 -32.71 -3.30 -5.41
C GLN A 109 -34.20 -3.15 -5.08
N GLY A 110 -34.77 -1.94 -5.20
CA GLY A 110 -36.19 -1.71 -4.98
C GLY A 110 -37.08 -2.24 -6.11
N GLU A 111 -38.39 -2.11 -5.95
CA GLU A 111 -39.37 -2.41 -7.00
C GLU A 111 -39.90 -1.14 -7.68
N GLY A 112 -40.37 -1.28 -8.92
CA GLY A 112 -41.00 -0.20 -9.68
C GLY A 112 -40.07 0.64 -10.54
N VAL A 113 -40.60 1.77 -11.05
CA VAL A 113 -39.94 2.59 -12.08
C VAL A 113 -38.65 3.25 -11.57
N LYS A 114 -38.62 3.68 -10.31
CA LYS A 114 -37.44 4.33 -9.69
C LYS A 114 -36.24 3.37 -9.61
N ALA A 115 -36.47 2.10 -9.28
CA ALA A 115 -35.43 1.09 -9.22
C ALA A 115 -34.86 0.78 -10.62
N ARG A 116 -35.72 0.70 -11.64
CA ARG A 116 -35.30 0.53 -13.04
C ARG A 116 -34.48 1.74 -13.53
N SER A 117 -34.86 2.97 -13.17
CA SER A 117 -34.08 4.16 -13.47
C SER A 117 -32.68 4.08 -12.86
N ALA A 118 -32.58 3.72 -11.57
CA ALA A 118 -31.31 3.58 -10.88
C ALA A 118 -30.41 2.48 -11.50
N ALA A 119 -31.00 1.37 -11.95
CA ALA A 119 -30.26 0.31 -12.66
C ALA A 119 -29.70 0.82 -14.01
N ASN A 120 -30.46 1.64 -14.73
CA ASN A 120 -30.00 2.24 -15.98
C ASN A 120 -28.89 3.26 -15.74
N GLU A 121 -29.03 4.12 -14.72
CA GLU A 121 -28.00 5.08 -14.30
C GLU A 121 -26.71 4.35 -13.86
N LEU A 122 -26.84 3.23 -13.15
CA LEU A 122 -25.71 2.38 -12.76
C LEU A 122 -25.00 1.83 -14.01
N ALA A 123 -25.74 1.31 -14.98
CA ALA A 123 -25.18 0.83 -16.24
C ALA A 123 -24.50 1.96 -17.03
N GLN A 124 -25.09 3.17 -17.02
CA GLN A 124 -24.50 4.36 -17.63
C GLN A 124 -23.20 4.78 -16.92
N LEU A 125 -23.16 4.73 -15.59
CA LEU A 125 -21.96 5.07 -14.81
C LEU A 125 -20.82 4.07 -15.06
N LEU A 126 -21.15 2.78 -15.22
CA LEU A 126 -20.17 1.74 -15.57
C LEU A 126 -19.64 1.86 -17.00
N SER A 127 -20.42 2.46 -17.91
CA SER A 127 -20.04 2.70 -19.30
C SER A 127 -19.51 4.13 -19.56
N ALA A 128 -19.64 5.02 -18.58
CA ALA A 128 -19.21 6.41 -18.68
C ALA A 128 -17.69 6.50 -18.89
N ASP A 129 -17.28 7.55 -19.62
CA ASP A 129 -15.89 7.80 -19.90
C ASP A 129 -15.13 8.20 -18.62
N GLN A 130 -14.10 7.42 -18.28
CA GLN A 130 -13.26 7.62 -17.09
C GLN A 130 -12.04 8.50 -17.41
N THR A 131 -12.19 9.48 -18.31
CA THR A 131 -11.09 10.35 -18.76
C THR A 131 -10.47 11.14 -17.60
N GLU A 132 -11.28 11.61 -16.65
CA GLU A 132 -10.78 12.35 -15.49
C GLU A 132 -9.90 11.48 -14.58
N LEU A 133 -10.34 10.26 -14.26
CA LEU A 133 -9.53 9.30 -13.49
C LEU A 133 -8.21 8.99 -14.22
N ASN A 134 -8.25 8.83 -15.55
CA ASN A 134 -7.04 8.61 -16.35
C ASN A 134 -6.08 9.82 -16.31
N LYS A 135 -6.59 11.06 -16.38
CA LYS A 135 -5.76 12.28 -16.27
C LYS A 135 -5.09 12.36 -14.90
N LEU A 136 -5.82 12.06 -13.83
CA LEU A 136 -5.29 12.06 -12.47
C LEU A 136 -4.20 10.98 -12.30
N LEU A 137 -4.44 9.77 -12.81
CA LEU A 137 -3.44 8.70 -12.80
C LEU A 137 -2.17 9.07 -13.57
N LEU A 138 -2.30 9.65 -14.77
CA LEU A 138 -1.14 10.11 -15.55
C LEU A 138 -0.36 11.21 -14.82
N THR A 139 -1.07 12.10 -14.12
CA THR A 139 -0.46 13.15 -13.30
C THR A 139 0.29 12.54 -12.12
N ALA A 140 -0.31 11.58 -11.42
CA ALA A 140 0.33 10.87 -10.31
C ALA A 140 1.59 10.10 -10.77
N GLU A 141 1.53 9.41 -11.93
CA GLU A 141 2.69 8.75 -12.53
C GLU A 141 3.79 9.74 -12.89
N ALA A 142 3.45 10.89 -13.47
CA ALA A 142 4.42 11.92 -13.83
C ALA A 142 5.12 12.48 -12.58
N SER A 143 4.37 12.73 -11.50
CA SER A 143 4.92 13.16 -10.21
C SER A 143 5.80 12.08 -9.59
N LEU A 144 5.40 10.81 -9.63
CA LEU A 144 6.22 9.69 -9.15
C LEU A 144 7.54 9.58 -9.94
N ARG A 145 7.50 9.72 -11.27
CA ARG A 145 8.72 9.72 -12.11
C ARG A 145 9.65 10.88 -11.78
N LYS A 146 9.12 12.05 -11.39
CA LYS A 146 9.93 13.17 -10.89
C LYS A 146 10.60 12.81 -9.57
N ALA A 147 9.86 12.23 -8.62
CA ALA A 147 10.40 11.77 -7.35
C ALA A 147 11.49 10.69 -7.52
N GLN A 148 11.29 9.73 -8.42
CA GLN A 148 12.29 8.69 -8.73
C GLN A 148 13.60 9.22 -9.30
N LYS A 149 13.59 10.39 -9.94
CA LYS A 149 14.80 11.02 -10.48
C LYS A 149 15.65 11.69 -9.40
N SER A 150 15.06 12.09 -8.29
CA SER A 150 15.83 12.52 -7.11
C SER A 150 16.54 11.29 -6.55
N LYS A 151 17.88 11.24 -6.63
CA LYS A 151 18.70 10.08 -6.24
C LYS A 151 18.76 9.86 -4.72
N ASP A 152 17.73 10.28 -3.99
CA ASP A 152 17.64 10.24 -2.54
C ASP A 152 17.32 8.82 -2.09
N ILE A 153 18.32 8.12 -1.55
CA ILE A 153 18.17 6.73 -1.07
C ILE A 153 17.22 6.67 0.13
N SER A 154 17.13 7.74 0.93
CA SER A 154 16.31 7.81 2.15
C SER A 154 14.80 7.69 1.89
N SER A 155 14.33 7.96 0.67
CA SER A 155 12.91 7.91 0.32
C SER A 155 12.50 6.67 -0.49
N ALA A 156 13.41 5.70 -0.67
CA ALA A 156 13.17 4.52 -1.47
C ALA A 156 11.91 3.73 -1.05
N GLY A 157 11.63 3.66 0.26
CA GLY A 157 10.44 3.00 0.79
C GLY A 157 9.14 3.69 0.36
N SER A 158 9.07 5.01 0.50
CA SER A 158 7.89 5.80 0.09
C SER A 158 7.67 5.74 -1.42
N ILE A 159 8.74 5.82 -2.21
CA ILE A 159 8.66 5.67 -3.68
C ILE A 159 8.09 4.30 -4.06
N TRP A 160 8.52 3.23 -3.39
CA TRP A 160 8.03 1.88 -3.65
C TRP A 160 6.54 1.76 -3.32
N TRP A 161 6.09 2.29 -2.17
CA TRP A 161 4.68 2.28 -1.78
C TRP A 161 3.81 3.06 -2.76
N LEU A 162 4.20 4.28 -3.13
CA LEU A 162 3.47 5.09 -4.11
C LEU A 162 3.36 4.38 -5.47
N ASN A 163 4.43 3.73 -5.93
CA ASN A 163 4.39 2.95 -7.16
C ASN A 163 3.37 1.80 -7.07
N ARG A 164 3.41 1.06 -5.97
CA ARG A 164 2.48 -0.05 -5.73
C ARG A 164 1.02 0.42 -5.63
N GLU A 165 0.77 1.54 -4.97
CA GLU A 165 -0.57 2.13 -4.88
C GLU A 165 -1.08 2.61 -6.23
N ILE A 166 -0.23 3.22 -7.06
CA ILE A 166 -0.58 3.59 -8.43
C ILE A 166 -0.90 2.34 -9.26
N ASP A 167 -0.12 1.28 -9.13
CA ASP A 167 -0.37 0.02 -9.83
C ASP A 167 -1.66 -0.67 -9.36
N GLU A 168 -2.01 -0.54 -8.08
CA GLU A 168 -3.31 -0.99 -7.58
C GLU A 168 -4.44 -0.14 -8.15
N ALA A 169 -4.30 1.20 -8.13
CA ALA A 169 -5.29 2.12 -8.67
C ALA A 169 -5.54 1.90 -10.16
N LYS A 170 -4.52 1.52 -10.94
CA LYS A 170 -4.69 1.14 -12.35
C LYS A 170 -5.59 -0.06 -12.56
N LYS A 171 -5.69 -0.99 -11.60
CA LYS A 171 -6.58 -2.16 -11.73
C LYS A 171 -8.05 -1.77 -11.75
N TYR A 172 -8.39 -0.61 -11.17
CA TYR A 172 -9.74 -0.05 -11.21
C TYR A 172 -10.09 0.58 -12.56
N LYS A 173 -9.12 0.75 -13.46
CA LYS A 173 -9.40 1.15 -14.84
C LYS A 173 -10.14 0.03 -15.57
N PRO A 174 -11.24 0.30 -16.29
CA PRO A 174 -11.89 -0.71 -17.11
C PRO A 174 -10.88 -1.25 -18.14
N LYS A 175 -10.64 -2.56 -18.10
CA LYS A 175 -9.82 -3.21 -19.11
C LYS A 175 -10.57 -3.16 -20.42
N LYS A 176 -10.01 -2.45 -21.40
CA LYS A 176 -10.48 -2.52 -22.78
C LYS A 176 -10.18 -3.95 -23.26
N ASN A 177 -11.12 -4.88 -23.06
CA ASN A 177 -11.11 -6.17 -23.75
C ASN A 177 -11.38 -5.87 -25.23
N ILE A 178 -10.36 -5.40 -25.94
CA ILE A 178 -10.35 -5.44 -27.39
C ILE A 178 -10.20 -6.92 -27.73
N LYS A 179 -11.32 -7.64 -27.82
CA LYS A 179 -11.34 -8.81 -28.68
C LYS A 179 -11.05 -8.29 -30.08
N SER A 180 -9.87 -8.61 -30.60
CA SER A 180 -9.37 -8.20 -31.91
C SER A 180 -10.09 -8.88 -33.07
N ASP A 181 -11.39 -9.17 -32.91
CA ASP A 181 -12.16 -10.05 -33.81
C ASP A 181 -12.71 -9.30 -35.04
N PHE A 182 -12.27 -8.05 -35.31
CA PHE A 182 -12.84 -7.19 -36.36
C PHE A 182 -11.90 -6.86 -37.53
N VAL A 183 -10.83 -7.63 -37.76
CA VAL A 183 -10.04 -7.51 -39.01
C VAL A 183 -9.73 -8.88 -39.58
N LYS A 184 -10.76 -9.52 -40.14
CA LYS A 184 -10.66 -10.53 -41.20
C LYS A 184 -11.85 -10.34 -42.14
N ASN A 185 -11.80 -9.28 -42.95
CA ASN A 185 -12.56 -9.17 -44.20
C ASN A 185 -11.54 -9.01 -45.32
#